data_AF-A0A8J2U5S8-F1
#
_entry.id   AF-A0A8J2U5S8-F1
#
_cell.length_a   1.000
_cell.length_b   1.000
_cell.length_c   1.000
_cell.angle_alpha   90.00
_cell.angle_beta   90.00
_cell.angle_gamma   90.00
#
_symmetry.space_group_name_H-M   'P 1'
#
loop_
_entity.id
_entity.type
_entity.pdbx_description
1 polymer ?
#
loop_
_entity_poly.entity_id
_entity_poly.type
_entity_poly.pdbx_seq_one_letter_code
_entity_poly.pdbx_strand_id
1 'polypeptide(L)'
;MEQQKQIKTVLASLNGRVWAVNRGLVGEQLYVYQNNGAHCVIALVDQHSHEVKATFGMNALAYRDICLARAFLQLVATVRKPKRMLFAA
;
A
#
# COMPACT_ATOMS: atom_id res chain seq x y z
N MET A 1 -21.89 6.60 -14.00
CA MET A 1 -21.48 5.17 -14.01
C MET A 1 -19.99 4.99 -14.34
N GLU A 2 -19.43 5.72 -15.31
CA GLU A 2 -18.04 5.54 -15.74
C GLU A 2 -16.99 5.76 -14.64
N GLN A 3 -17.12 6.82 -13.84
CA GLN A 3 -16.20 7.10 -12.73
C GLN A 3 -16.17 5.97 -11.69
N GLN A 4 -17.31 5.35 -11.41
CA GLN A 4 -17.40 4.28 -10.41
C GLN A 4 -16.75 2.98 -10.90
N LYS A 5 -16.81 2.72 -12.21
CA LYS A 5 -16.05 1.63 -12.86
C LYS A 5 -14.55 1.90 -12.77
N GLN A 6 -14.11 3.11 -13.11
CA GLN A 6 -12.71 3.53 -13.00
C GLN A 6 -12.16 3.38 -11.59
N ILE A 7 -12.89 3.86 -10.57
CA ILE A 7 -12.52 3.73 -9.16
C ILE A 7 -12.31 2.26 -8.79
N LYS A 8 -13.26 1.38 -9.15
CA LYS A 8 -13.15 -0.06 -8.87
C LYS A 8 -11.91 -0.68 -9.52
N THR A 9 -11.60 -0.32 -10.76
CA THR A 9 -10.41 -0.82 -11.46
C THR A 9 -9.12 -0.36 -10.78
N VAL A 10 -9.03 0.92 -10.39
CA VAL A 10 -7.85 1.46 -9.70
C VAL A 10 -7.66 0.78 -8.34
N LEU A 11 -8.73 0.64 -7.56
CA LEU A 11 -8.68 0.00 -6.24
C LEU A 11 -8.36 -1.50 -6.32
N ALA A 12 -8.87 -2.22 -7.32
CA ALA A 12 -8.49 -3.61 -7.55
C ALA A 12 -6.99 -3.74 -7.87
N SER A 13 -6.46 -2.86 -8.73
CA SER A 13 -5.02 -2.81 -9.02
C SER A 13 -4.18 -2.48 -7.78
N LEU A 14 -4.64 -1.53 -6.96
CA LEU A 14 -3.99 -1.15 -5.71
C LEU A 14 -3.94 -2.33 -4.72
N ASN A 15 -5.06 -3.01 -4.52
CA ASN A 15 -5.14 -4.18 -3.63
C ASN A 15 -4.20 -5.30 -4.08
N GLY A 16 -4.11 -5.57 -5.39
CA GLY A 16 -3.14 -6.54 -5.92
C GLY A 16 -1.69 -6.18 -5.62
N ARG A 17 -1.34 -4.89 -5.70
CA ARG A 17 0.00 -4.39 -5.34
C ARG A 17 0.27 -4.50 -3.85
N VAL A 18 -0.68 -4.08 -3.02
CA VAL A 18 -0.60 -4.19 -1.55
C VAL A 18 -0.40 -5.65 -1.13
N TRP A 19 -1.17 -6.57 -1.71
CA TRP A 19 -1.00 -8.00 -1.47
C TRP A 19 0.41 -8.48 -1.81
N ALA A 20 0.96 -8.08 -2.97
CA ALA A 20 2.31 -8.43 -3.37
C ALA A 20 3.39 -7.88 -2.40
N VAL A 21 3.22 -6.65 -1.90
CA VAL A 21 4.14 -6.07 -0.90
C VAL A 21 4.04 -6.81 0.43
N ASN A 22 2.82 -7.09 0.90
CA ASN A 22 2.59 -7.79 2.17
C ASN A 22 3.27 -9.16 2.24
N ARG A 23 3.41 -9.88 1.11
CA ARG A 23 4.16 -11.16 1.08
C ARG A 23 5.62 -11.04 1.49
N GLY A 24 6.21 -9.86 1.42
CA GLY A 24 7.60 -9.59 1.79
C GLY A 24 7.78 -8.87 3.13
N LEU A 25 6.69 -8.52 3.81
CA LEU A 25 6.74 -7.88 5.14
C LEU A 25 6.76 -8.94 6.24
N VAL A 26 7.41 -8.62 7.35
CA VAL A 26 7.48 -9.49 8.54
C VAL A 26 7.09 -8.65 9.74
N GLY A 27 6.03 -9.03 10.46
CA GLY A 27 5.52 -8.31 11.62
C GLY A 27 4.74 -7.02 11.30
N GLU A 28 4.66 -6.63 10.02
CA GLU A 28 3.91 -5.47 9.54
C GLU A 28 2.97 -5.87 8.40
N GLN A 29 1.87 -5.15 8.25
CA GLN A 29 0.91 -5.36 7.16
C GLN A 29 0.34 -4.04 6.64
N LEU A 30 0.24 -3.94 5.32
CA LEU A 30 -0.47 -2.86 4.64
C LEU A 30 -1.96 -3.18 4.54
N TYR A 31 -2.78 -2.19 4.87
CA TYR A 31 -4.24 -2.21 4.73
C TYR A 31 -4.71 -1.08 3.82
N VAL A 32 -5.77 -1.32 3.05
CA VAL A 32 -6.46 -0.30 2.25
C VAL A 32 -7.83 -0.06 2.84
N TYR A 33 -8.04 1.14 3.37
CA TYR A 33 -9.33 1.61 3.86
C TYR A 33 -9.99 2.47 2.79
N GLN A 34 -11.19 2.09 2.38
CA GLN A 34 -11.95 2.79 1.35
C GLN A 34 -13.33 3.16 1.90
N ASN A 35 -13.84 4.34 1.53
CA ASN A 35 -15.21 4.72 1.81
C ASN A 35 -15.92 4.99 0.48
N ASN A 36 -16.70 4.01 -0.01
CA ASN A 36 -17.70 4.02 -1.12
C ASN A 36 -17.55 5.02 -2.28
N GLY A 37 -16.35 5.53 -2.52
CA GLY A 37 -16.06 6.70 -3.34
C GLY A 37 -14.59 6.70 -3.75
N ALA A 38 -14.11 7.84 -4.24
CA ALA A 38 -12.80 7.90 -4.85
C ALA A 38 -11.64 7.95 -3.84
N HIS A 39 -11.91 8.26 -2.57
CA HIS A 39 -10.87 8.43 -1.56
C HIS A 39 -10.57 7.12 -0.82
N CYS A 40 -9.29 6.81 -0.67
CA CYS A 40 -8.85 5.71 0.17
C CYS A 40 -7.55 6.06 0.93
N VAL A 41 -7.29 5.32 1.99
CA VAL A 41 -6.11 5.43 2.82
C VAL A 41 -5.39 4.08 2.83
N ILE A 42 -4.10 4.11 2.59
CA ILE A 42 -3.21 2.97 2.75
C ILE A 42 -2.50 3.14 4.08
N ALA A 43 -2.52 2.14 4.96
CA ALA A 43 -1.83 2.19 6.25
C ALA A 43 -0.89 1.00 6.41
N LEU A 44 0.36 1.26 6.83
CA LEU A 44 1.30 0.25 7.30
C LEU A 44 1.11 0.10 8.81
N VAL A 45 0.74 -1.10 9.25
CA VAL A 45 0.39 -1.37 10.65
C VAL A 45 1.28 -2.48 11.17
N ASP A 46 1.83 -2.28 12.36
CA ASP A 46 2.53 -3.31 13.12
C ASP A 46 1.51 -4.33 13.63
N GLN A 47 1.70 -5.61 13.30
CA GLN A 47 0.72 -6.66 13.59
C GLN A 47 0.69 -7.05 15.07
N HIS A 48 1.70 -6.70 15.87
CA HIS A 48 1.78 -7.06 17.28
C HIS A 48 1.16 -5.99 18.18
N SER A 49 1.53 -4.73 17.94
CA SER A 49 1.09 -3.57 18.72
C SER A 49 -0.17 -2.90 18.17
N HIS A 50 -0.60 -3.26 16.95
CA HIS A 50 -1.63 -2.58 16.18
C HIS A 50 -1.34 -1.08 15.94
N GLU A 51 -0.08 -0.67 16.07
CA GLU A 51 0.34 0.71 15.86
C GLU A 51 0.46 1.01 14.36
N VAL A 52 -0.07 2.17 13.94
CA VAL A 52 0.07 2.65 12.58
C VAL A 52 1.43 3.31 12.40
N LYS A 53 2.29 2.70 11.58
CA LYS A 53 3.66 3.17 11.32
C LYS A 53 3.77 4.18 10.18
N ALA A 54 2.87 4.10 9.21
CA ALA A 54 2.79 5.05 8.10
C ALA A 54 1.41 5.04 7.46
N THR A 55 1.00 6.18 6.89
CA THR A 55 -0.23 6.29 6.11
C THR A 55 -0.02 7.06 4.82
N PHE A 56 -0.83 6.75 3.82
CA PHE A 56 -0.91 7.50 2.57
C PHE A 56 -2.36 7.62 2.11
N GLY A 57 -2.88 8.84 2.05
CA GLY A 57 -4.18 9.14 1.49
C GLY A 57 -4.11 9.35 -0.01
N MET A 58 -5.09 8.86 -0.77
CA MET A 58 -5.17 9.07 -2.21
C MET A 58 -6.59 9.24 -2.72
N ASN A 59 -6.73 9.99 -3.81
CA ASN A 59 -7.92 10.00 -4.65
C ASN A 59 -7.70 9.10 -5.88
N ALA A 60 -8.50 8.02 -6.01
CA ALA A 60 -8.46 7.06 -7.10
C ALA A 60 -8.82 7.64 -8.48
N LEU A 61 -9.41 8.84 -8.54
CA LEU A 61 -9.63 9.58 -9.78
C LEU A 61 -8.47 10.53 -10.12
N ALA A 62 -7.56 10.80 -9.19
CA ALA A 62 -6.41 11.67 -9.41
C ALA A 62 -5.18 10.86 -9.84
N TYR A 63 -4.76 11.01 -11.09
CA TYR A 63 -3.61 10.29 -11.64
C TYR A 63 -2.33 10.49 -10.81
N ARG A 64 -2.08 11.73 -10.34
CA ARG A 64 -0.95 12.05 -9.46
C ARG A 64 -0.94 11.17 -8.21
N ASP A 65 -2.09 11.04 -7.55
CA ASP A 65 -2.18 10.28 -6.31
C ASP A 65 -1.99 8.77 -6.56
N ILE A 66 -2.43 8.26 -7.71
CA ILE A 66 -2.15 6.87 -8.14
C ILE A 66 -0.63 6.65 -8.30
N CYS A 67 0.07 7.60 -8.91
CA CYS A 67 1.52 7.54 -9.07
C CYS A 67 2.25 7.59 -7.72
N LEU A 68 1.84 8.49 -6.83
CA LEU A 68 2.42 8.62 -5.50
C LEU A 68 2.13 7.38 -4.62
N ALA A 69 0.94 6.81 -4.70
CA ALA A 69 0.63 5.56 -4.00
C ALA A 69 1.54 4.41 -4.45
N ARG A 70 1.86 4.32 -5.75
CA ARG A 70 2.82 3.32 -6.26
C ARG A 70 4.23 3.55 -5.70
N ALA A 71 4.69 4.80 -5.67
CA ALA A 71 5.98 5.15 -5.11
C ALA A 71 6.05 4.86 -3.60
N PHE A 72 4.98 5.16 -2.86
CA PHE A 72 4.83 4.81 -1.45
C PHE A 72 4.95 3.30 -1.22
N LEU A 73 4.21 2.48 -1.97
CA LEU A 73 4.29 1.03 -1.87
C LEU A 73 5.68 0.48 -2.21
N GLN A 74 6.34 1.06 -3.21
CA GLN A 74 7.71 0.69 -3.58
C GLN A 74 8.70 1.05 -2.47
N LEU A 75 8.55 2.21 -1.83
CA LEU A 75 9.37 2.62 -0.69
C LEU A 75 9.21 1.64 0.48
N VAL A 76 7.98 1.29 0.84
CA VAL A 76 7.70 0.30 1.90
C VAL A 76 8.36 -1.03 1.55
N ALA A 77 8.16 -1.52 0.32
CA ALA A 77 8.73 -2.79 -0.13
C ALA A 77 10.28 -2.80 -0.11
N THR A 78 10.93 -1.66 -0.34
CA THR A 78 12.40 -1.58 -0.35
C THR A 78 12.97 -1.43 1.06
N VAL A 79 12.34 -0.60 1.90
CA VAL A 79 12.89 -0.24 3.22
C VAL A 79 12.58 -1.30 4.27
N ARG A 80 11.43 -1.99 4.16
CA ARG A 80 10.99 -3.00 5.14
C ARG A 80 11.42 -4.42 4.82
N LYS A 81 11.98 -4.68 3.64
CA LYS A 81 12.58 -5.98 3.34
C LYS A 81 13.82 -6.17 4.21
N PRO A 82 13.94 -7.31 4.93
CA PRO A 82 15.16 -7.61 5.67
C PRO A 82 16.33 -7.67 4.68
N LYS A 83 17.30 -6.78 4.85
CA LYS A 83 18.55 -6.85 4.11
C LYS A 83 19.25 -8.13 4.55
N ARG A 84 19.40 -9.10 3.64
CA ARG A 84 20.31 -10.24 3.86
C ARG A 84 21.67 -9.64 4.17
N MET A 85 22.08 -9.67 5.44
CA MET A 85 23.47 -9.44 5.78
C MET A 85 24.25 -10.59 5.14
N LEU A 86 25.00 -10.30 4.08
CA LEU A 86 26.06 -11.15 3.59
C LEU A 86 27.11 -11.18 4.71
N PHE A 87 26.95 -12.11 5.65
CA PHE A 87 28.07 -12.50 6.49
C PHE A 87 29.07 -13.18 5.56
N ALA A 88 30.16 -12.49 5.24
CA ALA A 88 31.32 -13.10 4.63
C ALA A 88 31.87 -14.12 5.64
N ALA A 89 31.83 -15.40 5.27
CA ALA A 89 32.53 -16.47 5.95
C ALA A 89 34.01 -16.48 5.54
#